data_AF-A0A914UUG4-F1
#
_entry.id   AF-A0A914UUG4-F1
#
_cell.length_a   1.000
_cell.length_b   1.000
_cell.length_c   1.000
_cell.angle_alpha   90.00
_cell.angle_beta   90.00
_cell.angle_gamma   90.00
#
_symmetry.space_group_name_H-M   'P 1'
#
loop_
_entity.id
_entity.type
_entity.pdbx_description
1 polymer ?
#
loop_
_entity_poly.entity_id
_entity_poly.type
_entity_poly.pdbx_seq_one_letter_code
_entity_poly.pdbx_strand_id
1 'polypeptide(L)'
;MGFRYNISGLFTKLTSYLCLMEENGHCMTEIYTDTKGEENCKVVRPWLRGNHLYSWFFTVDKRPRHWNDYPVADYQYRNETIVSLLLLGLNNCWNVC
;
A
#
# COMPACT_ATOMS: atom_id res chain seq x y z
N MET A 1 11.36 -8.85 -4.22
CA MET A 1 10.00 -8.98 -3.65
C MET A 1 9.19 -7.82 -4.16
N GLY A 2 7.89 -8.00 -4.25
CA GLY A 2 7.00 -6.92 -4.64
C GLY A 2 5.57 -7.29 -4.30
N PHE A 3 4.67 -6.38 -4.63
CA PHE A 3 3.25 -6.61 -4.47
C PHE A 3 2.48 -5.99 -5.62
N ARG A 4 1.36 -6.64 -5.96
CA ARG A 4 0.33 -6.05 -6.80
C ARG A 4 -0.79 -5.56 -5.90
N TYR A 5 -1.38 -4.44 -6.26
CA TYR A 5 -2.45 -3.82 -5.51
C TYR A 5 -3.53 -3.25 -6.42
N ASN A 6 -4.76 -3.44 -6.01
CA ASN A 6 -5.94 -2.79 -6.59
C ASN A 6 -6.72 -2.15 -5.45
N ILE A 7 -6.98 -0.86 -5.56
CA ILE A 7 -7.61 -0.05 -4.52
C ILE A 7 -8.83 0.60 -5.15
N SER A 8 -9.99 0.39 -4.54
CA SER A 8 -11.23 1.06 -4.92
C SER A 8 -11.77 1.89 -3.76
N GLY A 9 -12.44 2.99 -4.12
CA GLY A 9 -13.10 3.88 -3.18
C GLY A 9 -12.33 5.17 -2.95
N LEU A 10 -13.06 6.28 -2.98
CA LEU A 10 -12.58 7.67 -2.91
C LEU A 10 -11.70 7.98 -1.69
N PHE A 11 -12.00 7.39 -0.54
CA PHE A 11 -11.33 7.59 0.75
C PHE A 11 -10.45 6.41 1.17
N THR A 12 -10.34 5.39 0.32
CA THR A 12 -9.51 4.24 0.60
C THR A 12 -8.05 4.58 0.36
N LYS A 13 -7.23 4.35 1.37
CA LYS A 13 -5.79 4.51 1.29
C LYS A 13 -5.12 3.25 1.79
N LEU A 14 -4.20 2.74 0.99
CA LEU A 14 -3.28 1.71 1.41
C LEU A 14 -1.97 2.39 1.78
N THR A 15 -1.54 2.25 3.03
CA THR A 15 -0.22 2.70 3.45
C THR A 15 0.68 1.48 3.62
N SER A 16 1.82 1.47 2.96
CA SER A 16 2.85 0.44 3.12
C SER A 16 4.05 0.99 3.88
N TYR A 17 4.54 0.22 4.84
CA TYR A 17 5.71 0.56 5.66
C TYR A 17 6.76 -0.54 5.51
N LEU A 18 7.89 -0.20 4.91
CA LEU A 18 9.06 -1.09 4.88
C LEU A 18 10.01 -0.65 6.00
N CYS A 19 10.15 -1.47 7.03
CA CYS A 19 10.94 -1.15 8.22
C CYS A 19 12.19 -2.02 8.30
N LEU A 20 13.32 -1.38 8.58
CA LEU A 20 14.54 -2.08 9.02
C LEU A 20 14.34 -2.52 10.47
N MET A 21 14.56 -3.80 10.76
CA MET A 21 14.29 -4.41 12.08
C MET A 21 15.50 -4.42 13.02
N GLU A 22 16.63 -3.91 12.54
CA GLU A 22 17.87 -3.79 13.31
C GLU A 22 17.81 -2.61 14.29
N GLU A 23 18.78 -2.54 15.20
CA GLU A 23 18.88 -1.45 16.15
C GLU A 23 19.02 -0.11 15.41
N ASN A 24 18.23 0.90 15.83
CA ASN A 24 18.05 2.18 15.12
C ASN A 24 17.45 2.06 13.70
N GLY A 25 16.71 1.00 13.44
CA GLY A 25 15.99 0.80 12.19
C GLY A 25 14.99 1.91 11.86
N HIS A 26 14.95 2.31 10.60
CA HIS A 26 14.00 3.29 10.07
C HIS A 26 12.95 2.61 9.19
N CYS A 27 11.79 3.25 9.06
CA CYS A 27 10.72 2.82 8.15
C CYS A 27 10.57 3.79 6.98
N MET A 28 10.51 3.25 5.77
CA MET A 28 10.08 3.97 4.58
C MET A 28 8.58 3.78 4.41
N THR A 29 7.85 4.88 4.24
CA THR A 29 6.38 4.88 4.12
C THR A 29 5.98 5.29 2.71
N GLU A 30 5.06 4.54 2.11
CA GLU A 30 4.46 4.88 0.83
C GLU A 30 2.94 4.78 0.94
N ILE A 31 2.23 5.75 0.36
CA ILE A 31 0.76 5.84 0.42
C ILE A 31 0.21 5.70 -1.00
N TYR A 32 -0.72 4.77 -1.16
CA TYR A 32 -1.41 4.45 -2.40
C TYR A 32 -2.90 4.76 -2.25
N THR A 33 -3.49 5.32 -3.31
CA THR A 33 -4.90 5.71 -3.39
C THR A 33 -5.61 4.94 -4.48
N ASP A 34 -6.90 5.23 -4.67
CA ASP A 34 -7.76 4.67 -5.72
C ASP A 34 -7.02 4.43 -7.05
N THR A 35 -7.04 3.19 -7.50
CA THR A 35 -6.43 2.73 -8.75
C THR A 35 -7.43 2.71 -9.91
N LYS A 36 -8.67 3.20 -9.70
CA LYS A 36 -9.74 3.25 -10.70
C LYS A 36 -10.04 1.87 -11.32
N GLY A 37 -9.88 0.82 -10.53
CA GLY A 37 -10.08 -0.56 -10.94
C GLY A 37 -8.88 -1.20 -11.65
N GLU A 38 -7.81 -0.46 -11.91
CA GLU A 38 -6.58 -1.01 -12.49
C GLU A 38 -5.73 -1.72 -11.42
N GLU A 39 -5.06 -2.79 -11.83
CA GLU A 39 -4.06 -3.46 -11.00
C GLU A 39 -2.72 -2.76 -11.18
N ASN A 40 -2.21 -2.19 -10.09
CA ASN A 40 -0.89 -1.59 -10.04
C ASN A 40 0.09 -2.53 -9.35
N CYS A 41 1.38 -2.28 -9.55
CA CYS A 41 2.43 -3.10 -8.98
C CYS A 41 3.54 -2.24 -8.38
N LYS A 42 4.21 -2.79 -7.37
CA LYS A 42 5.34 -2.15 -6.71
C LYS A 42 6.41 -3.17 -6.40
N VAL A 43 7.61 -2.91 -6.91
CA VAL A 43 8.83 -3.64 -6.58
C VAL A 43 9.48 -2.99 -5.37
N VAL A 44 9.75 -3.78 -4.34
CA VAL A 44 10.46 -3.31 -3.15
C VAL A 44 11.92 -3.13 -3.46
N ARG A 45 12.47 -1.96 -3.09
CA ARG A 45 13.90 -1.65 -3.18
C ARG A 45 14.41 -1.25 -1.81
N PRO A 46 15.06 -2.17 -1.07
CA PRO A 46 15.75 -1.84 0.18
C PRO A 46 16.83 -0.79 -0.06
N TRP A 47 17.05 0.09 0.92
CA TRP A 47 18.00 1.20 0.79
C TRP A 47 19.42 0.88 1.30
N LEU A 48 19.58 -0.16 2.13
CA LEU A 48 20.89 -0.62 2.59
C LEU A 48 21.42 -1.77 1.72
N ARG A 49 22.74 -1.82 1.57
CA ARG A 49 23.46 -2.90 0.88
C ARG A 49 23.87 -3.95 1.90
N GLY A 50 23.77 -5.23 1.54
CA GLY A 50 24.15 -6.35 2.41
C GLY A 50 22.95 -7.13 2.91
N ASN A 51 23.17 -7.94 3.94
CA ASN A 51 22.14 -8.78 4.54
C ASN A 51 21.52 -8.05 5.73
N HIS A 52 20.37 -7.45 5.50
CA HIS A 52 19.61 -6.73 6.53
C HIS A 52 18.21 -7.31 6.68
N LEU A 53 17.70 -7.30 7.91
CA LEU A 53 16.35 -7.78 8.19
C LEU A 53 15.32 -6.67 8.00
N TYR A 54 14.45 -6.84 7.02
CA TYR A 54 13.33 -5.94 6.76
C TYR A 54 11.99 -6.63 7.02
N SER A 55 11.05 -5.88 7.61
CA SER A 55 9.64 -6.28 7.73
C SER A 55 8.76 -5.30 6.97
N TRP A 56 7.69 -5.84 6.40
CA TRP A 56 6.76 -5.07 5.59
C TRP A 56 5.37 -5.09 6.21
N PHE A 57 4.84 -3.90 6.49
CA PHE A 57 3.53 -3.71 7.10
C PHE A 57 2.61 -2.96 6.14
N PHE A 58 1.33 -3.28 6.19
CA PHE A 58 0.30 -2.64 5.39
C PHE A 58 -0.84 -2.22 6.28
N THR A 59 -1.33 -0.99 6.09
CA THR A 59 -2.56 -0.51 6.74
C THR A 59 -3.52 0.00 5.68
N VAL A 60 -4.82 -0.17 5.95
CA VAL A 60 -5.89 0.32 5.08
C VAL A 60 -6.73 1.31 5.86
N ASP A 61 -6.69 2.57 5.44
CA ASP A 61 -7.50 3.64 5.98
C ASP A 61 -8.66 3.95 5.05
N LYS A 62 -9.82 4.28 5.64
CA LYS A 62 -11.07 4.56 4.92
C LYS A 62 -11.62 5.95 5.23
N ARG A 63 -10.79 6.84 5.77
CA ARG A 63 -11.24 8.12 6.33
C ARG A 63 -11.07 9.26 5.31
N PRO A 64 -12.11 10.11 5.13
CA PRO A 64 -11.94 11.35 4.38
C PRO A 64 -10.89 12.23 5.06
N ARG A 65 -10.08 12.93 4.26
CA ARG A 65 -9.00 13.81 4.76
C ARG A 65 -9.54 14.99 5.56
N HIS A 66 -10.69 15.51 5.13
CA HIS A 66 -11.45 16.56 5.79
C HIS A 66 -12.93 16.22 5.75
N TRP A 67 -13.61 16.34 6.89
CA TRP A 67 -15.06 16.10 7.00
C TRP A 67 -15.87 17.12 6.20
N ASN A 68 -15.32 18.32 5.98
CA ASN A 68 -16.01 19.43 5.31
C ASN A 68 -15.80 19.47 3.78
N ASP A 69 -14.88 18.67 3.23
CA ASP A 69 -14.54 18.72 1.80
C ASP A 69 -15.50 17.89 0.92
N TYR A 70 -16.36 17.07 1.54
CA TYR A 70 -17.22 16.14 0.80
C TYR A 70 -18.69 16.36 1.17
N PRO A 71 -19.57 16.66 0.19
CA PRO A 71 -21.00 16.70 0.44
C PRO A 71 -21.48 15.32 0.92
N VAL A 72 -22.53 15.30 1.74
CA VAL A 72 -23.12 14.09 2.35
C VAL A 72 -23.49 13.00 1.31
N ALA A 73 -23.58 13.37 0.03
CA ALA A 73 -23.84 12.47 -1.10
C ALA A 73 -22.63 11.60 -1.52
N ASP A 74 -21.39 11.98 -1.20
CA ASP A 74 -20.17 11.22 -1.54
C ASP A 74 -19.87 10.14 -0.47
N TYR A 75 -20.91 9.53 0.10
CA TYR A 75 -20.77 8.48 1.09
C TYR A 75 -20.23 7.22 0.42
N GLN A 76 -18.96 6.90 0.67
CA GLN A 76 -18.36 5.67 0.17
C GLN A 76 -18.95 4.47 0.91
N TYR A 77 -19.60 3.58 0.17
CA TYR A 77 -20.18 2.39 0.76
C TYR A 77 -19.09 1.37 1.11
N ARG A 78 -19.35 0.53 2.12
CA ARG A 78 -18.37 -0.48 2.56
C ARG A 78 -17.98 -1.47 1.45
N ASN A 79 -18.90 -1.76 0.54
CA ASN A 79 -18.72 -2.62 -0.63
C ASN A 79 -17.90 -1.98 -1.76
N GLU A 80 -17.80 -0.65 -1.80
CA GLU A 80 -16.92 0.07 -2.74
C GLU A 80 -15.47 0.14 -2.24
N THR A 81 -15.23 -0.27 -1.00
CA THR A 81 -13.93 -0.18 -0.35
C THR A 81 -13.17 -1.52 -0.44
N ILE A 82 -12.51 -1.75 -1.57
CA ILE A 82 -11.75 -2.97 -1.82
C ILE A 82 -10.27 -2.63 -1.86
N VAL A 83 -9.47 -3.37 -1.09
CA VAL A 83 -8.01 -3.39 -1.24
C VAL A 83 -7.61 -4.83 -1.46
N SER A 84 -7.17 -5.13 -2.67
CA SER A 84 -6.61 -6.43 -3.01
C SER A 84 -5.09 -6.31 -2.99
N LEU A 85 -4.43 -7.18 -2.21
CA LEU A 85 -2.98 -7.22 -2.07
C LEU A 85 -2.48 -8.62 -2.44
N LEU A 86 -1.63 -8.70 -3.46
CA LEU A 86 -0.95 -9.94 -3.83
C LEU A 86 0.54 -9.79 -3.55
N LEU A 87 1.03 -10.46 -2.52
CA LEU A 87 2.44 -10.48 -2.16
C LEU A 87 3.20 -11.48 -3.03
N LEU A 88 4.29 -11.04 -3.63
CA LEU A 88 5.09 -11.83 -4.56
C LEU A 88 6.52 -11.96 -4.04
N GLY A 89 6.99 -13.20 -3.99
CA GLY A 89 8.32 -13.57 -3.51
C GLY A 89 9.46 -13.00 -4.37
N LEU A 90 10.70 -13.12 -3.85
CA LEU A 90 11.92 -12.61 -4.49
C LEU A 90 12.15 -13.10 -5.93
N ASN A 91 11.73 -14.34 -6.23
CA ASN A 91 12.02 -14.98 -7.51
C ASN A 91 11.03 -14.63 -8.62
N ASN A 92 10.00 -13.83 -8.32
CA ASN A 92 8.90 -13.54 -9.24
C ASN A 92 8.87 -12.09 -9.70
N CYS A 93 10.03 -11.43 -9.82
CA CYS A 93 10.11 -10.00 -10.17
C CYS A 93 9.42 -9.66 -11.51
N TRP A 94 9.54 -10.50 -12.54
CA TRP A 94 8.84 -10.38 -13.83
C TRP A 94 7.32 -10.51 -13.72
N ASN A 95 6.86 -11.16 -12.65
CA ASN A 95 5.44 -11.31 -12.36
C ASN A 95 4.97 -10.24 -11.36
N VAL A 96 5.84 -9.39 -10.82
CA VAL A 96 5.41 -8.23 -10.01
C VAL A 96 4.88 -7.17 -10.94
N CYS A 97 5.75 -6.74 -11.86
CA CYS A 97 5.54 -5.86 -12.99
C CYS A 97 6.28 -6.50 -14.17
#